data_AF-A0A538U5P1-F1
#
_entry.id   AF-A0A538U5P1-F1
#
_cell.length_a   1.000
_cell.length_b   1.000
_cell.length_c   1.000
_cell.angle_alpha   90.00
_cell.angle_beta   90.00
_cell.angle_gamma   90.00
#
_symmetry.space_group_name_H-M   'P 1'
#
loop_
_entity.id
_entity.type
_entity.pdbx_description
1 polymer ?
#
loop_
_entity_poly.entity_id
_entity_poly.type
_entity_poly.pdbx_seq_one_letter_code
_entity_poly.pdbx_strand_id
1 'polypeptide(L)'
;MSVLDAAAVVTATWTIGFKPNGAGTVWYLVRTVGTQVDTVVNNWTNVSGDERFPVVNGIQVKLVSFPLGQLARVSYEDVGPNPPALVGFSGAGLPFFDGGAGYAAELFGSSIPSGSTTTHYVEIRFTGAVNGQYAYRYLRTLDSGAAFLENAGPPPSAVQDGTWDPDNSANGGREIVWVLDKPYFGDNTPNNTYFTDPNLQDILAGQLDARYAVWPLRVSANAPIDAGDKIAFTTSVPATANDFFTFSTTAPSSFNASLAKGEIQNIRAVPNPYFAHSTYELNRFNRVLKFTHLPAVCTIRIFNLAGDLVRTIEKSDATSEASWNLNTEHGLPIGSGVYIFHVDAPGAGTYTGKVAVFMEKERLNNF
;
A
#
# COMPACT_ATOMS: atom_id res chain seq x y z
N MET A 1 -1.74 3.76 -2.91
CA MET A 1 -1.55 5.10 -2.33
C MET A 1 -2.80 5.43 -1.52
N SER A 2 -2.61 6.01 -0.35
CA SER A 2 -3.70 6.47 0.51
C SER A 2 -3.58 7.98 0.72
N VAL A 3 -4.71 8.69 0.73
CA VAL A 3 -4.77 10.10 1.09
C VAL A 3 -5.07 10.20 2.59
N LEU A 4 -4.14 10.77 3.36
CA LEU A 4 -4.26 10.95 4.81
C LEU A 4 -4.66 12.38 5.19
N ASP A 5 -4.26 13.35 4.37
CA ASP A 5 -4.68 14.75 4.49
C ASP A 5 -5.00 15.30 3.11
N ALA A 6 -6.28 15.34 2.76
CA ALA A 6 -6.73 15.80 1.46
C ALA A 6 -6.38 17.27 1.20
N ALA A 7 -6.36 18.12 2.24
CA ALA A 7 -6.09 19.55 2.12
C ALA A 7 -4.61 19.83 1.77
N ALA A 8 -3.70 18.93 2.14
CA ALA A 8 -2.27 19.04 1.82
C ALA A 8 -1.90 18.49 0.42
N VAL A 9 -2.83 17.85 -0.29
CA VAL A 9 -2.60 17.28 -1.62
C VAL A 9 -2.36 18.38 -2.64
N VAL A 10 -1.31 18.22 -3.43
CA VAL A 10 -0.95 19.13 -4.52
C VAL A 10 -1.26 18.53 -5.88
N THR A 11 -1.45 19.36 -6.91
CA THR A 11 -1.50 18.89 -8.30
C THR A 11 -0.08 18.55 -8.75
N ALA A 12 0.20 17.27 -8.95
CA ALA A 12 1.55 16.78 -9.26
C ALA A 12 1.51 15.46 -10.02
N THR A 13 2.60 15.16 -10.73
CA THR A 13 2.91 13.80 -11.19
C THR A 13 3.97 13.20 -10.28
N TRP A 14 3.78 11.96 -9.88
CA TRP A 14 4.62 11.24 -8.94
C TRP A 14 5.22 10.03 -9.65
N THR A 15 6.52 9.83 -9.49
CA THR A 15 7.24 8.70 -10.05
C THR A 15 7.94 7.95 -8.93
N ILE A 16 7.59 6.68 -8.78
CA ILE A 16 8.29 5.73 -7.93
C ILE A 16 9.37 5.08 -8.80
N GLY A 17 10.63 5.12 -8.37
CA GLY A 17 11.73 4.48 -9.07
C GLY A 17 12.61 3.66 -8.12
N PHE A 18 13.46 2.82 -8.71
CA PHE A 18 14.36 1.93 -7.99
C PHE A 18 15.81 2.18 -8.35
N LYS A 19 16.72 1.90 -7.41
CA LYS A 19 18.17 1.97 -7.66
C LYS A 19 18.95 1.02 -6.74
N PRO A 20 20.17 0.62 -7.14
CA PRO A 20 21.04 -0.18 -6.28
C PRO A 20 21.44 0.56 -4.99
N ASN A 21 21.61 -0.20 -3.91
CA ASN A 21 22.19 0.26 -2.64
C ASN A 21 23.02 -0.88 -2.02
N GLY A 22 24.32 -0.92 -2.34
CA GLY A 22 25.17 -2.07 -2.03
C GLY A 22 24.70 -3.31 -2.80
N ALA A 23 24.51 -4.42 -2.10
CA ALA A 23 23.84 -5.59 -2.67
C ALA A 23 22.33 -5.34 -2.85
N GLY A 24 21.68 -4.51 -2.02
CA GLY A 24 20.24 -4.31 -2.03
C GLY A 24 19.70 -3.44 -3.18
N THR A 25 18.37 -3.39 -3.28
CA THR A 25 17.65 -2.38 -4.07
C THR A 25 16.84 -1.49 -3.12
N VAL A 26 16.89 -0.18 -3.34
CA VAL A 26 16.06 0.81 -2.63
C VAL A 26 15.13 1.51 -3.61
N TRP A 27 14.02 2.03 -3.09
CA TRP A 27 13.10 2.86 -3.86
C TRP A 27 13.18 4.33 -3.46
N TYR A 28 12.73 5.18 -4.36
CA TYR A 28 12.62 6.62 -4.18
C TYR A 28 11.32 7.13 -4.81
N LEU A 29 10.86 8.29 -4.36
CA LEU A 29 9.69 8.98 -4.88
C LEU A 29 10.10 10.35 -5.40
N VAL A 30 9.84 10.61 -6.67
CA VAL A 30 9.99 11.91 -7.31
C VAL A 30 8.61 12.54 -7.46
N ARG A 31 8.52 13.82 -7.13
CA ARG A 31 7.34 14.66 -7.33
C ARG A 31 7.66 15.72 -8.39
N THR A 32 6.80 15.83 -9.39
CA THR A 32 6.89 16.85 -10.45
C THR A 32 5.69 17.79 -10.36
N VAL A 33 5.94 19.08 -10.15
CA VAL A 33 4.94 20.15 -10.09
C VAL A 33 5.28 21.20 -11.15
N GLY A 34 4.50 21.25 -12.23
CA GLY A 34 4.84 22.08 -13.39
C GLY A 34 6.20 21.68 -13.97
N THR A 35 7.19 22.57 -13.93
CA THR A 35 8.58 22.30 -14.35
C THR A 35 9.50 21.87 -13.22
N GLN A 36 9.07 21.97 -11.95
CA GLN A 36 9.89 21.61 -10.80
C GLN A 36 9.84 20.10 -10.56
N VAL A 37 11.00 19.49 -10.32
CA VAL A 37 11.16 18.06 -10.06
C VAL A 37 11.94 17.88 -8.76
N ASP A 38 11.32 17.29 -7.75
CA ASP A 38 11.92 17.07 -6.43
C ASP A 38 11.94 15.58 -6.08
N THR A 39 13.07 15.08 -5.55
CA THR A 39 13.08 13.77 -4.88
C THR A 39 12.62 13.95 -3.44
N VAL A 40 11.41 13.49 -3.15
CA VAL A 40 10.73 13.71 -1.86
C VAL A 40 10.87 12.52 -0.90
N VAL A 41 11.19 11.35 -1.43
CA VAL A 41 11.55 10.14 -0.67
C VAL A 41 12.77 9.54 -1.36
N ASN A 42 13.81 9.16 -0.62
CA ASN A 42 15.03 8.63 -1.20
C ASN A 42 15.67 7.54 -0.32
N ASN A 43 16.30 6.54 -0.94
CA ASN A 43 16.98 5.44 -0.27
C ASN A 43 16.08 4.63 0.70
N TRP A 44 14.80 4.48 0.38
CA TRP A 44 13.88 3.74 1.23
C TRP A 44 13.95 2.23 0.94
N THR A 45 13.96 1.44 2.02
CA THR A 45 14.04 -0.04 1.96
C THR A 45 12.71 -0.70 2.29
N ASN A 46 11.79 -0.01 2.98
CA ASN A 46 10.53 -0.61 3.41
C ASN A 46 9.64 -0.94 2.19
N VAL A 47 9.29 -2.21 2.05
CA VAL A 47 8.38 -2.76 1.03
C VAL A 47 7.31 -3.67 1.65
N SER A 48 7.13 -3.60 2.98
CA SER A 48 6.26 -4.52 3.73
C SER A 48 4.76 -4.23 3.56
N GLY A 49 4.41 -3.04 3.10
CA GLY A 49 3.03 -2.56 3.07
C GLY A 49 2.43 -2.16 4.42
N ASP A 50 3.23 -2.09 5.48
CA ASP A 50 2.80 -1.60 6.80
C ASP A 50 2.45 -0.08 6.81
N GLU A 51 2.18 0.47 7.99
CA GLU A 51 1.87 1.91 8.16
C GLU A 51 3.12 2.79 8.25
N ARG A 52 4.33 2.20 8.25
CA ARG A 52 5.60 2.92 8.46
C ARG A 52 6.17 3.41 7.13
N PHE A 53 5.35 4.12 6.35
CA PHE A 53 5.72 4.76 5.10
C PHE A 53 5.65 6.28 5.22
N PRO A 54 6.51 7.03 4.51
CA PRO A 54 6.55 8.48 4.63
C PRO A 54 5.30 9.10 4.03
N VAL A 55 4.81 10.15 4.69
CA VAL A 55 3.66 10.95 4.24
C VAL A 55 4.21 12.23 3.61
N VAL A 56 3.88 12.47 2.35
CA VAL A 56 4.35 13.63 1.58
C VAL A 56 3.13 14.29 0.95
N ASN A 57 2.92 15.59 1.17
CA ASN A 57 1.76 16.33 0.66
C ASN A 57 0.42 15.60 0.89
N GLY A 58 0.22 15.11 2.11
CA GLY A 58 -1.01 14.43 2.50
C GLY A 58 -1.23 13.05 1.88
N ILE A 59 -0.31 12.55 1.05
CA ILE A 59 -0.36 11.20 0.49
C ILE A 59 0.66 10.29 1.16
N GLN A 60 0.27 9.02 1.31
CA GLN A 60 1.15 7.94 1.71
C GLN A 60 1.25 6.93 0.58
N VAL A 61 2.45 6.75 0.05
CA VAL A 61 2.75 5.75 -0.98
C VAL A 61 3.34 4.54 -0.30
N LYS A 62 2.60 3.43 -0.31
CA LYS A 62 3.04 2.14 0.19
C LYS A 62 3.48 1.27 -0.96
N LEU A 63 4.70 0.78 -0.87
CA LEU A 63 5.22 -0.26 -1.74
C LEU A 63 5.03 -1.61 -1.04
N VAL A 64 4.45 -2.57 -1.74
CA VAL A 64 4.20 -3.92 -1.21
C VAL A 64 4.90 -4.91 -2.12
N SER A 65 5.92 -5.58 -1.58
CA SER A 65 6.69 -6.59 -2.29
C SER A 65 7.41 -7.49 -1.28
N PHE A 66 7.79 -8.69 -1.70
CA PHE A 66 8.91 -9.37 -1.06
C PHE A 66 10.18 -8.52 -1.21
N PRO A 67 11.17 -8.65 -0.29
CA PRO A 67 12.44 -7.93 -0.43
C PRO A 67 13.00 -8.12 -1.85
N LEU A 68 13.26 -7.00 -2.54
CA LEU A 68 13.54 -6.98 -3.98
C LEU A 68 14.86 -7.68 -4.30
N GLY A 69 14.81 -8.63 -5.23
CA GLY A 69 15.95 -9.45 -5.65
C GLY A 69 16.37 -10.53 -4.65
N GLN A 70 15.60 -10.79 -3.60
CA GLN A 70 15.90 -11.79 -2.58
C GLN A 70 15.02 -13.03 -2.72
N LEU A 71 15.34 -14.08 -1.96
CA LEU A 71 14.49 -15.27 -1.84
C LEU A 71 13.11 -14.86 -1.33
N ALA A 72 12.08 -15.16 -2.11
CA ALA A 72 10.70 -14.76 -1.83
C ALA A 72 9.84 -15.94 -1.37
N ARG A 73 10.15 -17.16 -1.84
CA ARG A 73 9.39 -18.36 -1.51
C ARG A 73 10.26 -19.61 -1.67
N VAL A 74 10.06 -20.57 -0.79
CA VAL A 74 10.45 -21.98 -1.00
C VAL A 74 9.21 -22.84 -0.84
N SER A 75 8.95 -23.70 -1.82
CA SER A 75 7.77 -24.57 -1.80
C SER A 75 8.07 -25.94 -2.36
N TYR A 76 7.43 -26.95 -1.78
CA TYR A 76 7.24 -28.25 -2.41
C TYR A 76 6.05 -28.17 -3.37
N GLU A 77 6.31 -28.40 -4.65
CA GLU A 77 5.33 -28.46 -5.72
C GLU A 77 5.11 -29.93 -6.06
N ASP A 78 3.97 -30.44 -5.60
CA ASP A 78 3.47 -31.79 -5.80
C ASP A 78 2.74 -31.89 -7.15
N VAL A 79 3.14 -32.85 -7.98
CA VAL A 79 2.49 -33.10 -9.29
C VAL A 79 1.44 -34.21 -9.20
N GLY A 80 1.32 -34.87 -8.05
CA GLY A 80 0.45 -36.01 -7.84
C GLY A 80 0.90 -37.27 -8.57
N PRO A 81 0.16 -38.38 -8.43
CA PRO A 81 -1.22 -38.47 -7.94
C PRO A 81 -1.38 -38.56 -6.42
N ASN A 82 -0.30 -38.67 -5.65
CA ASN A 82 -0.37 -38.79 -4.20
C ASN A 82 -0.49 -37.42 -3.53
N PRO A 83 -0.92 -37.35 -2.26
CA PRO A 83 -0.83 -36.12 -1.50
C PRO A 83 0.62 -35.71 -1.24
N PRO A 84 0.89 -34.42 -0.93
CA PRO A 84 2.24 -33.93 -0.71
C PRO A 84 3.02 -34.74 0.34
N ALA A 85 4.19 -35.24 -0.04
CA ALA A 85 4.97 -36.15 0.80
C ALA A 85 5.92 -35.45 1.78
N LEU A 86 6.27 -34.20 1.52
CA LEU A 86 7.30 -33.47 2.27
C LEU A 86 6.73 -32.20 2.90
N VAL A 87 7.17 -31.94 4.12
CA VAL A 87 7.05 -30.65 4.80
C VAL A 87 8.41 -30.27 5.38
N GLY A 88 8.62 -29.00 5.72
CA GLY A 88 9.89 -28.59 6.29
C GLY A 88 10.00 -28.82 7.79
N PHE A 89 11.23 -29.03 8.24
CA PHE A 89 11.54 -29.15 9.65
C PHE A 89 11.48 -27.78 10.34
N SER A 90 10.41 -27.54 11.10
CA SER A 90 10.20 -26.26 11.79
C SER A 90 11.26 -25.91 12.82
N GLY A 91 11.97 -26.91 13.37
CA GLY A 91 13.04 -26.68 14.35
C GLY A 91 14.30 -26.04 13.77
N ALA A 92 14.42 -25.96 12.44
CA ALA A 92 15.47 -25.18 11.77
C ALA A 92 15.23 -23.66 11.87
N GLY A 93 13.99 -23.21 12.09
CA GLY A 93 13.66 -21.80 12.32
C GLY A 93 13.87 -20.88 11.10
N LEU A 94 13.97 -21.44 9.90
CA LEU A 94 14.16 -20.68 8.67
C LEU A 94 12.84 -20.00 8.22
N PRO A 95 12.89 -18.98 7.36
CA PRO A 95 11.70 -18.21 7.01
C PRO A 95 10.70 -18.90 6.06
N PHE A 96 11.07 -20.00 5.40
CA PHE A 96 10.24 -20.64 4.37
C PHE A 96 10.06 -22.14 4.61
N PHE A 97 9.11 -22.72 3.85
CA PHE A 97 8.80 -24.15 3.85
C PHE A 97 8.65 -24.69 5.30
N ASP A 98 7.67 -24.18 6.03
CA ASP A 98 7.36 -24.56 7.43
C ASP A 98 8.52 -24.43 8.43
N GLY A 99 9.53 -23.62 8.13
CA GLY A 99 10.72 -23.46 8.96
C GLY A 99 11.93 -24.26 8.48
N GLY A 100 11.76 -25.11 7.47
CA GLY A 100 12.76 -26.02 6.96
C GLY A 100 13.60 -25.47 5.81
N ALA A 101 13.31 -24.31 5.22
CA ALA A 101 14.10 -23.80 4.10
C ALA A 101 14.35 -22.28 4.14
N GLY A 102 15.50 -21.87 3.59
CA GLY A 102 15.91 -20.47 3.59
C GLY A 102 17.35 -20.28 3.12
N TYR A 103 17.94 -19.16 3.49
CA TYR A 103 19.35 -18.89 3.23
C TYR A 103 20.22 -19.82 4.09
N ALA A 104 21.19 -20.49 3.47
CA ALA A 104 22.07 -21.44 4.18
C ALA A 104 22.87 -20.76 5.31
N ALA A 105 23.19 -19.48 5.15
CA ALA A 105 23.83 -18.63 6.16
C ALA A 105 23.07 -18.58 7.50
N GLU A 106 21.74 -18.72 7.48
CA GLU A 106 20.89 -18.64 8.67
C GLU A 106 20.82 -19.97 9.42
N LEU A 107 21.20 -21.08 8.78
CA LEU A 107 21.11 -22.41 9.36
C LEU A 107 22.43 -22.86 9.99
N PHE A 108 23.53 -22.87 9.21
CA PHE A 108 24.87 -23.25 9.72
C PHE A 108 26.01 -22.34 9.23
N GLY A 109 25.68 -21.18 8.65
CA GLY A 109 26.66 -20.22 8.12
C GLY A 109 27.04 -20.47 6.66
N SER A 110 27.51 -19.42 5.98
CA SER A 110 28.00 -19.48 4.59
C SER A 110 28.86 -18.26 4.27
N SER A 111 29.73 -18.37 3.27
CA SER A 111 30.39 -17.24 2.63
C SER A 111 29.44 -16.33 1.86
N ILE A 112 28.21 -16.79 1.56
CA ILE A 112 27.12 -15.99 1.00
C ILE A 112 26.22 -15.52 2.13
N PRO A 113 26.05 -14.21 2.36
CA PRO A 113 25.22 -13.71 3.44
C PRO A 113 23.72 -13.90 3.15
N SER A 114 22.91 -13.97 4.22
CA SER A 114 21.46 -13.86 4.12
C SER A 114 21.05 -12.54 3.45
N GLY A 115 19.97 -12.58 2.67
CA GLY A 115 19.48 -11.44 1.92
C GLY A 115 20.35 -11.06 0.72
N SER A 116 21.28 -11.93 0.30
CA SER A 116 21.99 -11.80 -0.98
C SER A 116 21.00 -11.60 -2.12
N THR A 117 21.27 -10.61 -2.97
CA THR A 117 20.44 -10.18 -4.10
C THR A 117 20.88 -10.75 -5.44
N THR A 118 21.98 -11.51 -5.46
CA THR A 118 22.34 -12.33 -6.61
C THR A 118 21.27 -13.41 -6.73
N THR A 119 20.41 -13.30 -7.73
CA THR A 119 19.24 -14.15 -7.89
C THR A 119 19.61 -15.47 -8.52
N HIS A 120 19.21 -16.57 -7.87
CA HIS A 120 19.32 -17.91 -8.42
C HIS A 120 17.96 -18.58 -8.25
N TYR A 121 17.29 -18.82 -9.37
CA TYR A 121 16.15 -19.71 -9.39
C TYR A 121 16.65 -21.14 -9.35
N VAL A 122 16.17 -21.92 -8.38
CA VAL A 122 16.65 -23.29 -8.17
C VAL A 122 15.46 -24.22 -8.02
N GLU A 123 15.50 -25.32 -8.77
CA GLU A 123 14.55 -26.41 -8.63
C GLU A 123 15.30 -27.70 -8.28
N ILE A 124 14.86 -28.35 -7.21
CA ILE A 124 15.26 -29.71 -6.87
C ILE A 124 14.16 -30.60 -7.39
N ARG A 125 14.41 -31.36 -8.46
CA ARG A 125 13.40 -32.20 -9.12
C ARG A 125 13.56 -33.65 -8.71
N PHE A 126 12.44 -34.31 -8.47
CA PHE A 126 12.37 -35.68 -7.98
C PHE A 126 11.98 -36.65 -9.11
N THR A 127 12.62 -37.82 -9.15
CA THR A 127 12.32 -38.86 -10.15
C THR A 127 11.29 -39.90 -9.68
N GLY A 128 10.81 -39.77 -8.44
CA GLY A 128 9.80 -40.62 -7.82
C GLY A 128 10.36 -41.93 -7.27
N ALA A 129 10.21 -42.16 -5.95
CA ALA A 129 10.65 -43.39 -5.27
C ALA A 129 10.04 -43.51 -3.86
N VAL A 130 9.82 -44.77 -3.42
CA VAL A 130 9.30 -45.09 -2.08
C VAL A 130 10.42 -45.16 -1.03
N ASN A 131 11.65 -45.55 -1.43
CA ASN A 131 12.81 -45.76 -0.55
C ASN A 131 13.98 -44.83 -0.94
N GLY A 132 13.81 -43.53 -0.72
CA GLY A 132 14.83 -42.54 -1.05
C GLY A 132 15.14 -42.38 -2.54
N GLN A 133 15.86 -41.30 -2.85
CA GLN A 133 16.46 -41.11 -4.17
C GLN A 133 17.97 -41.17 -4.02
N TYR A 134 18.67 -41.74 -5.02
CA TYR A 134 20.12 -41.66 -5.06
C TYR A 134 20.54 -40.19 -5.05
N ALA A 135 20.98 -39.72 -3.89
CA ALA A 135 21.61 -38.43 -3.78
C ALA A 135 23.09 -38.69 -4.00
N TYR A 136 23.57 -38.34 -5.18
CA TYR A 136 24.99 -38.14 -5.31
C TYR A 136 25.39 -37.12 -4.24
N ARG A 137 26.40 -37.46 -3.43
CA ARG A 137 27.01 -36.58 -2.41
C ARG A 137 27.33 -35.19 -2.97
N TYR A 138 27.36 -35.04 -4.30
CA TYR A 138 27.37 -33.80 -5.06
C TYR A 138 26.63 -34.00 -6.41
N LEU A 139 25.37 -33.57 -6.52
CA LEU A 139 24.64 -33.58 -7.80
C LEU A 139 25.22 -32.52 -8.78
N ARG A 140 25.10 -32.77 -10.10
CA ARG A 140 25.25 -31.74 -11.15
C ARG A 140 23.86 -31.28 -11.58
N THR A 141 23.61 -29.98 -11.62
CA THR A 141 22.48 -29.41 -12.35
C THR A 141 22.87 -29.19 -13.81
N LEU A 142 21.91 -29.38 -14.73
CA LEU A 142 22.08 -29.13 -16.17
C LEU A 142 22.21 -27.63 -16.48
N ASP A 143 21.65 -26.78 -15.61
CA ASP A 143 21.91 -25.36 -15.57
C ASP A 143 22.94 -25.10 -14.46
N SER A 144 24.12 -24.65 -14.84
CA SER A 144 25.29 -24.42 -13.99
C SER A 144 24.96 -23.88 -12.58
N GLY A 145 25.20 -24.69 -11.53
CA GLY A 145 25.45 -24.15 -10.19
C GLY A 145 24.56 -24.65 -9.05
N ALA A 146 24.46 -25.95 -8.81
CA ALA A 146 24.16 -26.46 -7.47
C ALA A 146 24.84 -27.81 -7.22
N ALA A 147 25.37 -28.00 -6.02
CA ALA A 147 25.81 -29.28 -5.46
C ALA A 147 25.07 -29.52 -4.15
N PHE A 148 24.71 -30.78 -3.87
CA PHE A 148 23.89 -31.21 -2.74
C PHE A 148 24.76 -32.02 -1.79
N LEU A 149 24.77 -31.76 -0.48
CA LEU A 149 25.48 -32.62 0.49
C LEU A 149 24.50 -33.20 1.52
N GLU A 150 24.49 -34.51 1.67
CA GLU A 150 23.83 -35.22 2.76
C GLU A 150 24.64 -35.07 4.07
N ASN A 151 24.02 -34.69 5.20
CA ASN A 151 24.73 -34.48 6.47
C ASN A 151 23.98 -35.07 7.68
N ALA A 152 24.41 -36.25 8.12
CA ALA A 152 23.91 -36.89 9.35
C ALA A 152 24.28 -36.16 10.67
N GLY A 153 25.18 -35.17 10.65
CA GLY A 153 25.71 -34.48 11.82
C GLY A 153 26.55 -35.39 12.75
N PRO A 154 27.21 -34.82 13.78
CA PRO A 154 27.97 -35.61 14.76
C PRO A 154 27.09 -36.10 15.95
N PRO A 155 27.27 -37.35 16.41
CA PRO A 155 28.09 -38.40 15.81
C PRO A 155 27.47 -38.97 14.52
N PRO A 156 28.28 -39.48 13.58
CA PRO A 156 27.79 -40.02 12.32
C PRO A 156 26.75 -41.12 12.57
N SER A 157 25.52 -40.86 12.16
CA SER A 157 24.46 -41.88 12.17
C SER A 157 24.67 -42.86 11.02
N ALA A 158 24.15 -44.08 11.14
CA ALA A 158 24.23 -45.15 10.15
C ALA A 158 23.47 -44.87 8.82
N VAL A 159 22.98 -43.64 8.63
CA VAL A 159 22.17 -43.20 7.46
C VAL A 159 23.00 -42.55 6.35
N GLN A 160 24.32 -42.42 6.51
CA GLN A 160 25.22 -41.94 5.45
C GLN A 160 25.42 -42.98 4.35
N ASP A 161 24.37 -43.31 3.63
CA ASP A 161 24.34 -44.37 2.61
C ASP A 161 24.35 -43.84 1.16
N GLY A 162 24.37 -42.52 0.98
CA GLY A 162 24.34 -41.89 -0.35
C GLY A 162 22.93 -41.87 -0.97
N THR A 163 21.92 -42.08 -0.15
CA THR A 163 20.52 -41.99 -0.51
C THR A 163 19.90 -40.87 0.31
N TRP A 164 19.34 -39.88 -0.37
CA TRP A 164 18.55 -38.89 0.33
C TRP A 164 17.15 -39.46 0.55
N ASP A 165 16.87 -39.80 1.81
CA ASP A 165 15.63 -40.43 2.24
C ASP A 165 15.11 -39.85 3.57
N PRO A 166 14.61 -38.59 3.57
CA PRO A 166 14.07 -38.01 4.79
C PRO A 166 12.98 -38.92 5.35
N ASP A 167 12.99 -39.18 6.66
CA ASP A 167 11.95 -39.97 7.30
C ASP A 167 10.90 -39.08 7.98
N ASN A 168 9.95 -39.67 8.71
CA ASN A 168 8.95 -38.94 9.48
C ASN A 168 9.36 -38.72 10.95
N SER A 169 10.65 -38.86 11.28
CA SER A 169 11.17 -38.51 12.60
C SER A 169 11.12 -37.00 12.82
N ALA A 170 11.33 -36.57 14.07
CA ALA A 170 11.24 -35.16 14.45
C ALA A 170 12.14 -34.23 13.64
N ASN A 171 13.21 -34.73 13.02
CA ASN A 171 14.13 -33.97 12.18
C ASN A 171 14.37 -34.61 10.79
N GLY A 172 13.46 -35.47 10.34
CA GLY A 172 13.52 -36.11 9.02
C GLY A 172 14.82 -36.87 8.75
N GLY A 173 15.40 -37.49 9.77
CA GLY A 173 16.65 -38.25 9.63
C GLY A 173 17.90 -37.38 9.46
N ARG A 174 17.75 -36.04 9.47
CA ARG A 174 18.78 -35.05 9.11
C ARG A 174 19.21 -35.09 7.64
N GLU A 175 18.26 -35.42 6.78
CA GLU A 175 18.42 -35.44 5.32
C GLU A 175 18.36 -34.02 4.73
N ILE A 176 19.39 -33.23 5.03
CA ILE A 176 19.49 -31.83 4.63
C ILE A 176 20.09 -31.73 3.24
N VAL A 177 19.54 -30.82 2.44
CA VAL A 177 20.09 -30.44 1.15
C VAL A 177 20.63 -29.02 1.21
N TRP A 178 21.81 -28.86 0.62
CA TRP A 178 22.48 -27.58 0.43
C TRP A 178 22.48 -27.23 -1.05
N VAL A 179 22.32 -25.96 -1.39
CA VAL A 179 22.43 -25.43 -2.75
C VAL A 179 23.67 -24.53 -2.79
N LEU A 180 24.73 -24.99 -3.46
CA LEU A 180 25.96 -24.19 -3.63
C LEU A 180 25.85 -23.24 -4.83
N ASP A 181 26.53 -22.10 -4.76
CA ASP A 181 26.53 -21.08 -5.83
C ASP A 181 27.43 -21.44 -7.01
N LYS A 182 28.54 -22.13 -6.75
CA LYS A 182 29.46 -22.60 -7.79
C LYS A 182 29.11 -23.99 -8.29
N PRO A 183 29.34 -24.27 -9.58
CA PRO A 183 29.17 -25.61 -10.12
C PRO A 183 30.13 -26.60 -9.46
N TYR A 184 29.65 -27.83 -9.23
CA TYR A 184 30.49 -28.93 -8.75
C TYR A 184 31.53 -29.32 -9.81
N PHE A 185 32.80 -29.42 -9.41
CA PHE A 185 33.91 -29.83 -10.27
C PHE A 185 34.28 -31.30 -10.06
N GLY A 186 33.41 -32.22 -10.48
CA GLY A 186 33.77 -33.62 -10.78
C GLY A 186 34.25 -34.49 -9.60
N ASP A 187 34.22 -35.80 -9.86
CA ASP A 187 34.31 -36.92 -8.93
C ASP A 187 35.72 -37.35 -8.52
N ASN A 188 36.79 -36.83 -9.16
CA ASN A 188 38.13 -37.38 -8.96
C ASN A 188 39.05 -36.57 -8.04
N THR A 189 38.64 -35.39 -7.57
CA THR A 189 39.28 -34.74 -6.42
C THR A 189 38.33 -33.68 -5.85
N PRO A 190 37.82 -33.82 -4.62
CA PRO A 190 37.15 -32.71 -3.94
C PRO A 190 38.07 -31.49 -4.01
N ASN A 191 37.56 -30.37 -4.51
CA ASN A 191 38.36 -29.15 -4.54
C ASN A 191 38.67 -28.74 -3.09
N ASN A 192 39.93 -28.90 -2.69
CA ASN A 192 40.44 -28.61 -1.34
C ASN A 192 40.23 -27.15 -0.89
N THR A 193 39.83 -26.27 -1.80
CA THR A 193 39.40 -24.90 -1.50
C THR A 193 38.12 -24.87 -0.65
N TYR A 194 37.27 -25.89 -0.74
CA TYR A 194 35.94 -25.94 -0.12
C TYR A 194 35.84 -26.97 1.00
N PHE A 195 36.64 -28.02 0.92
CA PHE A 195 36.71 -29.07 1.91
C PHE A 195 38.16 -29.24 2.38
N THR A 196 38.44 -28.65 3.54
CA THR A 196 39.74 -28.73 4.22
C THR A 196 39.82 -29.95 5.13
N ASP A 197 38.68 -30.48 5.57
CA ASP A 197 38.56 -31.72 6.30
C ASP A 197 38.49 -32.92 5.32
N PRO A 198 39.37 -33.92 5.45
CA PRO A 198 39.29 -35.18 4.73
C PRO A 198 37.93 -35.92 4.90
N ASN A 199 37.19 -35.64 5.98
CA ASN A 199 35.86 -36.21 6.24
C ASN A 199 34.70 -35.34 5.70
N LEU A 200 35.01 -34.24 5.00
CA LEU A 200 34.05 -33.40 4.28
C LEU A 200 33.00 -32.75 5.20
N GLN A 201 33.34 -32.44 6.46
CA GLN A 201 32.44 -31.83 7.46
C GLN A 201 32.46 -30.28 7.45
N ASP A 202 33.17 -29.64 6.52
CA ASP A 202 33.43 -28.19 6.51
C ASP A 202 32.19 -27.30 6.29
N ILE A 203 31.02 -27.89 6.01
CA ILE A 203 29.73 -27.17 5.93
C ILE A 203 29.45 -26.40 7.22
N LEU A 204 29.82 -26.98 8.38
CA LEU A 204 29.59 -26.38 9.69
C LEU A 204 30.60 -25.28 10.03
N ALA A 205 31.63 -25.07 9.21
CA ALA A 205 32.61 -24.00 9.36
C ALA A 205 32.18 -22.70 8.66
N GLY A 206 31.04 -22.70 7.96
CA GLY A 206 30.49 -21.53 7.26
C GLY A 206 31.33 -21.02 6.09
N GLN A 207 32.31 -21.81 5.60
CA GLN A 207 33.23 -21.40 4.53
C GLN A 207 32.68 -21.67 3.13
N LEU A 208 31.66 -22.53 3.00
CA LEU A 208 31.05 -22.86 1.71
C LEU A 208 30.20 -21.73 1.17
N ASP A 209 30.12 -21.63 -0.15
CA ASP A 209 29.20 -20.76 -0.89
C ASP A 209 27.79 -21.38 -1.00
N ALA A 210 27.33 -21.97 0.09
CA ALA A 210 25.96 -22.47 0.22
C ALA A 210 24.98 -21.29 0.24
N ARG A 211 24.22 -21.15 -0.85
CA ARG A 211 23.21 -20.10 -1.02
C ARG A 211 21.93 -20.42 -0.27
N TYR A 212 21.37 -21.60 -0.50
CA TYR A 212 20.14 -22.06 0.12
C TYR A 212 20.32 -23.39 0.84
N ALA A 213 19.47 -23.65 1.82
CA ALA A 213 19.34 -24.95 2.46
C ALA A 213 17.86 -25.35 2.51
N VAL A 214 17.60 -26.66 2.44
CA VAL A 214 16.31 -27.24 2.76
C VAL A 214 16.48 -28.48 3.62
N TRP A 215 15.69 -28.53 4.69
CA TRP A 215 15.62 -29.59 5.66
C TRP A 215 14.18 -30.12 5.69
N PRO A 216 13.84 -31.07 4.81
CA PRO A 216 12.52 -31.68 4.80
C PRO A 216 12.43 -32.84 5.78
N LEU A 217 11.19 -33.19 6.09
CA LEU A 217 10.80 -34.43 6.72
C LEU A 217 9.57 -34.99 6.00
N ARG A 218 9.43 -36.31 5.97
CA ARG A 218 8.24 -36.95 5.38
C ARG A 218 7.04 -36.72 6.29
N VAL A 219 5.89 -36.46 5.68
CA VAL A 219 4.61 -36.32 6.40
C VAL A 219 4.19 -37.63 7.09
N SER A 220 4.65 -38.78 6.57
CA SER A 220 4.50 -40.10 7.19
C SER A 220 5.58 -41.05 6.67
N ALA A 221 5.86 -42.14 7.41
CA ALA A 221 6.96 -43.05 7.12
C ALA A 221 7.02 -43.56 5.67
N ASN A 222 5.87 -43.67 4.98
CA ASN A 222 5.79 -44.21 3.62
C ASN A 222 5.13 -43.22 2.64
N ALA A 223 5.11 -41.92 2.94
CA ALA A 223 4.55 -40.94 2.03
C ALA A 223 5.38 -40.92 0.72
N PRO A 224 4.81 -41.30 -0.44
CA PRO A 224 5.57 -41.44 -1.67
C PRO A 224 5.87 -40.06 -2.27
N ILE A 225 7.13 -39.82 -2.65
CA ILE A 225 7.47 -38.64 -3.45
C ILE A 225 7.17 -39.02 -4.91
N ASP A 226 6.36 -38.22 -5.58
CA ASP A 226 5.94 -38.47 -6.96
C ASP A 226 7.03 -38.06 -7.96
N ALA A 227 7.07 -38.78 -9.09
CA ALA A 227 7.98 -38.46 -10.17
C ALA A 227 7.55 -37.14 -10.82
N GLY A 228 8.42 -36.14 -10.79
CA GLY A 228 8.12 -34.79 -11.28
C GLY A 228 7.85 -33.78 -10.16
N ASP A 229 7.70 -34.22 -8.91
CA ASP A 229 7.66 -33.33 -7.77
C ASP A 229 8.93 -32.47 -7.73
N LYS A 230 8.84 -31.28 -7.13
CA LYS A 230 10.03 -30.45 -6.94
C LYS A 230 9.97 -29.58 -5.70
N ILE A 231 11.13 -29.24 -5.17
CA ILE A 231 11.30 -28.11 -4.25
C ILE A 231 11.81 -26.92 -5.06
N ALA A 232 11.05 -25.84 -5.10
CA ALA A 232 11.37 -24.64 -5.87
C ALA A 232 11.76 -23.47 -4.95
N PHE A 233 12.94 -22.90 -5.17
CA PHE A 233 13.42 -21.66 -4.57
C PHE A 233 13.15 -20.52 -5.55
N THR A 234 12.17 -19.69 -5.21
CA THR A 234 11.73 -18.58 -6.04
C THR A 234 12.20 -17.27 -5.44
N THR A 235 12.93 -16.48 -6.23
CA THR A 235 13.35 -15.13 -5.85
C THR A 235 12.34 -14.10 -6.35
N SER A 236 12.25 -12.96 -5.67
CA SER A 236 11.60 -11.79 -6.26
C SER A 236 12.46 -11.28 -7.42
N VAL A 237 11.81 -10.78 -8.47
CA VAL A 237 12.54 -10.15 -9.57
C VAL A 237 13.18 -8.87 -9.03
N PRO A 238 14.50 -8.66 -9.19
CA PRO A 238 15.14 -7.41 -8.76
C PRO A 238 14.54 -6.25 -9.56
N ALA A 239 14.07 -5.22 -8.86
CA ALA A 239 13.69 -3.98 -9.54
C ALA A 239 14.96 -3.26 -10.00
N THR A 240 14.94 -2.79 -11.24
CA THR A 240 16.05 -2.11 -11.90
C THR A 240 15.76 -0.61 -12.00
N ALA A 241 16.77 0.17 -12.42
CA ALA A 241 16.57 1.59 -12.71
C ALA A 241 15.59 1.85 -13.88
N ASN A 242 15.26 0.82 -14.66
CA ASN A 242 14.27 0.91 -15.75
C ASN A 242 12.84 0.65 -15.28
N ASP A 243 12.66 0.14 -14.08
CA ASP A 243 11.34 -0.09 -13.49
C ASP A 243 10.87 1.19 -12.80
N PHE A 244 9.72 1.70 -13.20
CA PHE A 244 9.12 2.87 -12.55
C PHE A 244 7.60 2.84 -12.64
N PHE A 245 6.96 3.43 -11.64
CA PHE A 245 5.51 3.57 -11.59
C PHE A 245 5.14 5.03 -11.49
N THR A 246 4.17 5.47 -12.28
CA THR A 246 3.70 6.86 -12.28
C THR A 246 2.25 6.96 -11.88
N PHE A 247 1.91 7.97 -11.08
CA PHE A 247 0.54 8.37 -10.82
C PHE A 247 0.46 9.89 -10.71
N SER A 248 -0.75 10.45 -10.81
CA SER A 248 -0.96 11.89 -10.68
C SER A 248 -1.98 12.18 -9.58
N THR A 249 -1.81 13.31 -8.92
CA THR A 249 -2.76 13.86 -7.96
C THR A 249 -3.27 15.20 -8.46
N THR A 250 -4.47 15.56 -8.05
CA THR A 250 -5.04 16.90 -8.25
C THR A 250 -5.30 17.50 -6.88
N ALA A 251 -4.86 18.74 -6.67
CA ALA A 251 -5.19 19.47 -5.45
C ALA A 251 -6.71 19.57 -5.29
N PRO A 252 -7.26 19.48 -4.07
CA PRO A 252 -8.68 19.68 -3.86
C PRO A 252 -9.09 21.06 -4.36
N SER A 253 -10.11 21.12 -5.23
CA SER A 253 -10.73 22.38 -5.61
C SER A 253 -11.49 22.93 -4.42
N SER A 254 -11.17 24.14 -3.96
CA SER A 254 -11.97 24.87 -2.96
C SER A 254 -13.39 25.20 -3.44
N PHE A 255 -13.67 24.98 -4.72
CA PHE A 255 -14.98 25.16 -5.35
C PHE A 255 -15.26 24.01 -6.32
N ASN A 256 -16.18 23.13 -5.97
CA ASN A 256 -16.73 22.14 -6.90
C ASN A 256 -18.04 22.70 -7.47
N ALA A 257 -18.00 23.22 -8.69
CA ALA A 257 -19.14 23.84 -9.36
C ALA A 257 -20.36 22.89 -9.49
N SER A 258 -20.13 21.57 -9.59
CA SER A 258 -21.21 20.59 -9.68
C SER A 258 -21.92 20.38 -8.35
N LEU A 259 -21.18 20.35 -7.23
CA LEU A 259 -21.77 20.33 -5.88
C LEU A 259 -22.47 21.66 -5.57
N ALA A 260 -21.83 22.78 -5.90
CA ALA A 260 -22.40 24.12 -5.70
C ALA A 260 -23.73 24.30 -6.44
N LYS A 261 -23.87 23.75 -7.65
CA LYS A 261 -25.12 23.76 -8.43
C LYS A 261 -26.24 22.91 -7.81
N GLY A 262 -25.89 21.84 -7.09
CA GLY A 262 -26.85 21.03 -6.33
C GLY A 262 -27.30 21.73 -5.04
N GLU A 263 -26.38 22.41 -4.35
CA GLU A 263 -26.64 23.08 -3.07
C GLU A 263 -27.37 24.42 -3.23
N ILE A 264 -27.30 25.08 -4.39
CA ILE A 264 -27.99 26.35 -4.65
C ILE A 264 -29.52 26.23 -4.49
N GLN A 265 -30.08 25.02 -4.66
CA GLN A 265 -31.50 24.75 -4.47
C GLN A 265 -31.94 24.76 -2.99
N ASN A 266 -30.98 24.70 -2.05
CA ASN A 266 -31.25 24.72 -0.62
C ASN A 266 -31.33 26.14 -0.03
N ILE A 267 -31.09 27.17 -0.85
CA ILE A 267 -31.13 28.56 -0.42
C ILE A 267 -32.53 28.90 0.09
N ARG A 268 -32.58 29.49 1.29
CA ARG A 268 -33.84 29.87 1.93
C ARG A 268 -33.70 31.13 2.77
N ALA A 269 -34.79 31.90 2.78
CA ALA A 269 -35.01 32.99 3.72
C ALA A 269 -35.52 32.45 5.06
N VAL A 270 -34.97 32.92 6.18
CA VAL A 270 -35.35 32.53 7.53
C VAL A 270 -35.41 33.75 8.46
N PRO A 271 -36.47 33.92 9.27
CA PRO A 271 -37.70 33.12 9.28
C PRO A 271 -38.54 33.38 8.01
N ASN A 272 -39.28 32.36 7.57
CA ASN A 272 -40.27 32.48 6.50
C ASN A 272 -41.52 31.66 6.88
N PRO A 273 -42.65 32.32 7.22
CA PRO A 273 -42.85 33.76 7.22
C PRO A 273 -42.04 34.48 8.31
N TYR A 274 -41.64 35.73 8.06
CA TYR A 274 -41.24 36.65 9.11
C TYR A 274 -42.50 37.23 9.75
N PHE A 275 -42.63 37.14 11.08
CA PHE A 275 -43.83 37.56 11.79
C PHE A 275 -43.50 38.43 12.99
N ALA A 276 -43.69 39.74 12.85
CA ALA A 276 -43.42 40.79 13.83
C ALA A 276 -41.95 40.92 14.26
N HIS A 277 -41.36 39.85 14.80
CA HIS A 277 -40.01 39.74 15.31
C HIS A 277 -39.35 38.42 14.85
N SER A 278 -38.03 38.36 14.99
CA SER A 278 -37.20 37.20 14.69
C SER A 278 -36.33 36.84 15.89
N THR A 279 -36.04 35.55 16.09
CA THR A 279 -35.14 35.10 17.16
C THR A 279 -33.71 35.60 17.00
N TYR A 280 -33.37 36.17 15.83
CA TYR A 280 -32.07 36.79 15.57
C TYR A 280 -31.97 38.25 16.06
N GLU A 281 -33.05 38.82 16.57
CA GLU A 281 -33.13 40.23 16.94
C GLU A 281 -32.73 40.43 18.41
N LEU A 282 -31.70 41.24 18.63
CA LEU A 282 -31.22 41.54 19.99
C LEU A 282 -32.05 42.62 20.70
N ASN A 283 -32.87 43.36 19.95
CA ASN A 283 -33.77 44.39 20.47
C ASN A 283 -34.92 44.65 19.49
N ARG A 284 -35.98 45.33 19.97
CA ARG A 284 -37.20 45.64 19.19
C ARG A 284 -37.03 46.66 18.05
N PHE A 285 -35.86 47.27 17.91
CA PHE A 285 -35.59 48.29 16.88
C PHE A 285 -34.87 47.70 15.67
N ASN A 286 -34.26 46.52 15.82
CA ASN A 286 -33.53 45.84 14.76
C ASN A 286 -34.35 44.68 14.25
N ARG A 287 -34.72 44.73 12.96
CA ARG A 287 -35.37 43.62 12.27
C ARG A 287 -34.34 42.80 11.52
N VAL A 288 -34.38 41.48 11.61
CA VAL A 288 -33.38 40.61 10.95
C VAL A 288 -34.02 39.40 10.28
N LEU A 289 -33.88 39.36 8.97
CA LEU A 289 -34.15 38.20 8.13
C LEU A 289 -32.83 37.72 7.52
N LYS A 290 -32.58 36.41 7.53
CA LYS A 290 -31.36 35.82 6.96
C LYS A 290 -31.65 35.01 5.70
N PHE A 291 -30.74 35.07 4.75
CA PHE A 291 -30.61 34.10 3.66
C PHE A 291 -29.53 33.11 4.04
N THR A 292 -29.79 31.81 3.90
CA THR A 292 -28.88 30.73 4.32
C THR A 292 -28.55 29.79 3.14
N HIS A 293 -27.49 28.98 3.31
CA HIS A 293 -26.95 28.09 2.27
C HIS A 293 -26.41 28.87 1.06
N LEU A 294 -25.91 30.08 1.29
CA LEU A 294 -25.34 30.91 0.25
C LEU A 294 -23.92 30.47 -0.10
N PRO A 295 -23.53 30.54 -1.38
CA PRO A 295 -22.13 30.49 -1.79
C PRO A 295 -21.32 31.65 -1.19
N ALA A 296 -19.99 31.50 -1.17
CA ALA A 296 -19.09 32.54 -0.64
C ALA A 296 -19.16 33.88 -1.40
N VAL A 297 -19.48 33.83 -2.71
CA VAL A 297 -19.65 35.02 -3.55
C VAL A 297 -21.00 34.93 -4.29
N CYS A 298 -21.90 35.87 -4.01
CA CYS A 298 -23.19 35.98 -4.70
C CYS A 298 -23.85 37.35 -4.52
N THR A 299 -24.80 37.68 -5.40
CA THR A 299 -25.65 38.86 -5.29
C THR A 299 -27.09 38.45 -5.02
N ILE A 300 -27.72 39.03 -3.99
CA ILE A 300 -29.14 38.82 -3.65
C ILE A 300 -29.93 40.06 -4.03
N ARG A 301 -30.92 39.91 -4.90
CA ARG A 301 -31.85 40.98 -5.33
C ARG A 301 -33.24 40.67 -4.81
N ILE A 302 -33.86 41.61 -4.11
CA ILE A 302 -35.16 41.44 -3.47
C ILE A 302 -36.17 42.33 -4.18
N PHE A 303 -37.33 41.77 -4.54
CA PHE A 303 -38.39 42.43 -5.32
C PHE A 303 -39.74 42.33 -4.60
N ASN A 304 -40.61 43.30 -4.83
CA ASN A 304 -42.03 43.17 -4.49
C ASN A 304 -42.78 42.33 -5.55
N LEU A 305 -44.08 42.07 -5.36
CA LEU A 305 -44.88 41.30 -6.33
C LEU A 305 -45.12 42.03 -7.66
N ALA A 306 -44.94 43.35 -7.72
CA ALA A 306 -45.02 44.13 -8.96
C ALA A 306 -43.72 44.05 -9.79
N GLY A 307 -42.65 43.46 -9.23
CA GLY A 307 -41.34 43.36 -9.86
C GLY A 307 -40.41 44.54 -9.59
N ASP A 308 -40.79 45.46 -8.70
CA ASP A 308 -39.91 46.58 -8.33
C ASP A 308 -38.78 46.08 -7.42
N LEU A 309 -37.56 46.53 -7.70
CA LEU A 309 -36.39 46.24 -6.88
C LEU A 309 -36.49 46.97 -5.54
N VAL A 310 -36.50 46.20 -4.46
CA VAL A 310 -36.59 46.68 -3.07
C VAL A 310 -35.21 46.87 -2.48
N ARG A 311 -34.30 45.89 -2.66
CA ARG A 311 -32.97 45.86 -2.04
C ARG A 311 -32.00 44.98 -2.82
N THR A 312 -30.73 45.40 -2.88
CA THR A 312 -29.62 44.54 -3.30
C THR A 312 -28.64 44.30 -2.13
N ILE A 313 -28.15 43.06 -2.02
CA ILE A 313 -27.15 42.64 -1.03
C ILE A 313 -26.01 41.93 -1.78
N GLU A 314 -24.81 42.49 -1.73
CA GLU A 314 -23.59 41.88 -2.27
C GLU A 314 -22.89 41.07 -1.17
N LYS A 315 -22.57 39.81 -1.47
CA LYS A 315 -21.87 38.91 -0.55
C LYS A 315 -20.54 38.48 -1.15
N SER A 316 -19.47 38.60 -0.37
CA SER A 316 -18.11 38.23 -0.76
C SER A 316 -17.29 37.80 0.47
N ASP A 317 -17.77 36.80 1.21
CA ASP A 317 -17.13 36.30 2.43
C ASP A 317 -17.38 34.78 2.59
N ALA A 318 -16.59 34.11 3.44
CA ALA A 318 -16.61 32.66 3.57
C ALA A 318 -17.83 32.08 4.33
N THR A 319 -18.72 32.91 4.89
CA THR A 319 -19.91 32.42 5.59
C THR A 319 -20.99 31.96 4.59
N SER A 320 -21.90 31.10 5.03
CA SER A 320 -23.02 30.61 4.20
C SER A 320 -24.32 31.38 4.41
N GLU A 321 -24.24 32.61 4.94
CA GLU A 321 -25.39 33.45 5.24
C GLU A 321 -25.20 34.93 4.87
N ALA A 322 -26.32 35.64 4.71
CA ALA A 322 -26.40 37.09 4.58
C ALA A 322 -27.67 37.59 5.27
N SER A 323 -27.64 38.80 5.82
CA SER A 323 -28.78 39.37 6.56
C SER A 323 -29.42 40.54 5.82
N TRP A 324 -30.74 40.63 5.91
CA TRP A 324 -31.56 41.74 5.46
C TRP A 324 -32.30 42.34 6.64
N ASN A 325 -32.20 43.66 6.78
CA ASN A 325 -32.82 44.43 7.84
C ASN A 325 -34.30 44.81 7.58
N LEU A 326 -34.91 44.23 6.55
CA LEU A 326 -36.27 44.55 6.09
C LEU A 326 -36.48 46.02 5.67
N ASN A 327 -35.40 46.69 5.24
CA ASN A 327 -35.47 48.01 4.64
C ASN A 327 -35.18 47.96 3.15
N THR A 328 -35.72 48.95 2.43
CA THR A 328 -35.40 49.24 1.03
C THR A 328 -33.95 49.70 0.85
N GLU A 329 -33.52 49.87 -0.40
CA GLU A 329 -32.23 50.46 -0.73
C GLU A 329 -32.04 51.85 -0.10
N HIS A 330 -33.12 52.61 0.03
CA HIS A 330 -33.14 53.94 0.64
C HIS A 330 -33.30 53.94 2.16
N GLY A 331 -33.24 52.78 2.81
CA GLY A 331 -33.33 52.66 4.26
C GLY A 331 -34.75 52.80 4.83
N LEU A 332 -35.78 52.86 3.99
CA LEU A 332 -37.18 52.87 4.42
C LEU A 332 -37.66 51.46 4.76
N PRO A 333 -38.38 51.23 5.88
CA PRO A 333 -39.00 49.95 6.18
C PRO A 333 -39.97 49.50 5.08
N ILE A 334 -39.99 48.21 4.79
CA ILE A 334 -40.95 47.63 3.85
C ILE A 334 -42.33 47.43 4.49
N GLY A 335 -43.38 47.33 3.67
CA GLY A 335 -44.71 46.95 4.11
C GLY A 335 -44.88 45.43 4.29
N SER A 336 -45.91 45.02 5.02
CA SER A 336 -46.32 43.60 5.07
C SER A 336 -46.71 43.11 3.67
N GLY A 337 -46.20 41.95 3.28
CA GLY A 337 -46.44 41.39 1.96
C GLY A 337 -45.53 40.21 1.62
N VAL A 338 -45.68 39.70 0.40
CA VAL A 338 -44.79 38.68 -0.16
C VAL A 338 -43.73 39.36 -1.01
N TYR A 339 -42.48 38.95 -0.82
CA TYR A 339 -41.32 39.41 -1.57
C TYR A 339 -40.67 38.24 -2.28
N ILE A 340 -40.07 38.50 -3.44
CA ILE A 340 -39.31 37.54 -4.23
C ILE A 340 -37.83 37.88 -4.06
N PHE A 341 -36.99 36.90 -3.81
CA PHE A 341 -35.54 37.10 -3.80
C PHE A 341 -34.90 36.25 -4.90
N HIS A 342 -33.97 36.87 -5.63
CA HIS A 342 -33.18 36.24 -6.68
C HIS A 342 -31.72 36.27 -6.27
N VAL A 343 -31.10 35.09 -6.15
CA VAL A 343 -29.68 34.92 -5.88
C VAL A 343 -28.96 34.60 -7.18
N ASP A 344 -27.92 35.36 -7.47
CA ASP A 344 -27.01 35.14 -8.58
C ASP A 344 -25.63 34.78 -8.04
N ALA A 345 -25.18 33.56 -8.27
CA ALA A 345 -23.91 33.03 -7.78
C ALA A 345 -23.00 32.67 -8.97
N PRO A 346 -21.95 33.46 -9.26
CA PRO A 346 -21.04 33.19 -10.35
C PRO A 346 -20.48 31.76 -10.31
N GLY A 347 -20.67 31.01 -11.39
CA GLY A 347 -20.20 29.63 -11.51
C GLY A 347 -21.07 28.55 -10.85
N ALA A 348 -22.01 28.90 -9.97
CA ALA A 348 -22.96 27.97 -9.35
C ALA A 348 -24.37 28.04 -9.97
N GLY A 349 -24.75 29.20 -10.54
CA GLY A 349 -26.03 29.44 -11.20
C GLY A 349 -26.90 30.46 -10.47
N THR A 350 -28.20 30.46 -10.75
CA THR A 350 -29.17 31.35 -10.12
C THR A 350 -30.23 30.57 -9.34
N TYR A 351 -30.80 31.20 -8.31
CA TYR A 351 -31.92 30.66 -7.53
C TYR A 351 -32.95 31.76 -7.25
N THR A 352 -34.23 31.41 -7.32
CA THR A 352 -35.34 32.33 -6.99
C THR A 352 -36.20 31.72 -5.91
N GLY A 353 -36.42 32.47 -4.82
CA GLY A 353 -37.30 32.08 -3.73
C GLY A 353 -38.29 33.18 -3.36
N LYS A 354 -39.19 32.87 -2.44
CA LYS A 354 -40.23 33.77 -1.93
C LYS A 354 -40.18 33.85 -0.42
N VAL A 355 -40.54 34.99 0.12
CA VAL A 355 -40.64 35.21 1.56
C VAL A 355 -41.87 36.04 1.89
N ALA A 356 -42.64 35.60 2.88
CA ALA A 356 -43.75 36.38 3.42
C ALA A 356 -43.28 37.15 4.65
N VAL A 357 -43.56 38.46 4.68
CA VAL A 357 -43.19 39.36 5.78
C VAL A 357 -44.47 39.99 6.34
N PHE A 358 -44.68 39.84 7.64
CA PHE A 358 -45.75 40.48 8.38
C PHE A 358 -45.16 41.43 9.41
N MET A 359 -45.24 42.73 9.13
CA MET A 359 -44.79 43.81 9.99
C MET A 359 -45.88 44.13 11.02
N GLU A 360 -45.48 44.53 12.23
CA GLU A 360 -46.42 45.07 13.21
C GLU A 360 -47.08 46.34 12.68
N LYS A 361 -48.36 46.54 13.01
CA LYS A 361 -49.05 47.80 12.72
C LYS A 361 -48.38 48.92 13.52
N GLU A 362 -47.61 49.77 12.85
CA GLU A 362 -47.09 50.99 13.47
C GLU A 362 -48.29 51.87 13.88
N ARG A 363 -48.60 51.91 15.19
CA ARG A 363 -49.43 52.97 15.75
C ARG A 363 -48.50 54.12 16.12
N LEU A 364 -48.50 55.17 15.31
CA LEU A 364 -48.06 56.49 15.75
C LEU A 364 -49.04 56.95 16.85
N ASN A 365 -48.60 56.87 18.10
CA ASN A 365 -49.27 57.58 19.19
C ASN A 365 -48.94 59.07 19.02
N ASN A 366 -49.78 59.79 18.28
CA ASN A 366 -49.84 61.24 18.41
C ASN A 366 -50.74 61.56 19.61
N PHE A 367 -50.13 61.93 20.73
CA PHE A 367 -50.74 62.75 21.77
C PHE A 367 -49.70 63.70 22.34
#